data_AF-A0A928FEV2-F1
#
_entry.id   AF-A0A928FEV2-F1
#
_cell.length_a   1.000
_cell.length_b   1.000
_cell.length_c   1.000
_cell.angle_alpha   90.00
_cell.angle_beta   90.00
_cell.angle_gamma   90.00
#
_symmetry.space_group_name_H-M   'P 1'
#
loop_
_entity.id
_entity.type
_entity.pdbx_description
1 polymer ?
#
loop_
_entity_poly.entity_id
_entity_poly.type
_entity_poly.pdbx_seq_one_letter_code
_entity_poly.pdbx_strand_id
1 'polypeptide(L)'
;MKNSVILPSALQLCVDDIGWFFGRDDRLNGRPSRTGIPRKHHPLDYEILNDLGKAIDQKIMCPICLAEWDKDNILRGKPGFTYEPDTWDCASVIDMPSAQKCFENIEKSDYIELAIHGNLHGNYDENGRQITEMEYFEYKNGSKLLTTQSEDEILYRLDIFKQLYNSWGFTKQIRSFCAPNGIPKHLTNEDLLPLAKALRKHGVKYWTSRWKKTVCDTVFYDGIVYMEKNVNFGVPWDAYDFDPEYMKDFAKEGDEVIGDVLGMHWPNFLHFQPENNYKALGGWVKYFKKQSEIFGLMLSKDIEFSSIQHVYRRFSKLSFSDNKITIDLTDALNKPTDCLNGQFYISIKNGITPVSIVGGMIEPYETHNEFKTYKITHTSDIVEITTK
;
A
#
# COMPACT_ATOMS: atom_id res chain seq x y z
N MET A 1 -9.42 18.47 27.44
CA MET A 1 -9.97 18.48 26.07
C MET A 1 -8.89 18.36 24.98
N LYS A 2 -7.86 19.22 24.96
CA LYS A 2 -6.82 19.24 23.89
C LYS A 2 -6.09 17.90 23.63
N ASN A 3 -5.92 17.05 24.63
CA ASN A 3 -5.30 15.70 24.50
C ASN A 3 -6.33 14.56 24.53
N SER A 4 -7.61 14.90 24.37
CA SER A 4 -8.74 13.98 24.50
C SER A 4 -9.52 13.85 23.19
N VAL A 5 -9.15 14.60 22.16
CA VAL A 5 -9.77 14.57 20.82
C VAL A 5 -8.65 14.64 19.79
N ILE A 6 -8.72 13.78 18.77
CA ILE A 6 -7.72 13.73 17.70
C ILE A 6 -8.39 13.32 16.39
N LEU A 7 -7.80 13.75 15.26
CA LEU A 7 -8.04 13.13 13.95
C LEU A 7 -7.15 11.88 13.88
N PRO A 8 -7.70 10.65 14.03
CA PRO A 8 -6.88 9.45 14.09
C PRO A 8 -6.22 9.15 12.74
N SER A 9 -5.13 8.39 12.77
CA SER A 9 -4.61 7.69 11.60
C SER A 9 -5.49 6.52 11.22
N ALA A 10 -5.66 6.32 9.92
CA ALA A 10 -6.38 5.19 9.34
C ALA A 10 -5.36 4.16 8.85
N LEU A 11 -4.99 3.21 9.72
CA LEU A 11 -3.95 2.23 9.48
C LEU A 11 -4.39 1.23 8.40
N GLN A 12 -3.78 1.35 7.22
CA GLN A 12 -3.91 0.48 6.07
C GLN A 12 -2.77 -0.54 6.02
N LEU A 13 -3.09 -1.82 5.83
CA LEU A 13 -2.10 -2.81 5.48
C LEU A 13 -1.81 -2.80 3.97
N CYS A 14 -0.52 -2.68 3.63
CA CYS A 14 0.01 -2.86 2.28
C CYS A 14 0.96 -4.06 2.29
N VAL A 15 0.67 -5.08 1.48
CA VAL A 15 1.46 -6.32 1.37
C VAL A 15 2.13 -6.38 0.01
N ASP A 16 3.42 -6.03 -0.05
CA ASP A 16 4.25 -6.01 -1.25
C ASP A 16 4.55 -7.43 -1.76
N ASP A 17 5.08 -7.49 -2.99
CA ASP A 17 5.62 -8.69 -3.63
C ASP A 17 4.60 -9.81 -3.86
N ILE A 18 3.32 -9.48 -4.01
CA ILE A 18 2.33 -10.48 -4.42
C ILE A 18 2.55 -10.80 -5.91
N GLY A 19 2.24 -12.04 -6.30
CA GLY A 19 2.27 -12.44 -7.71
C GLY A 19 3.52 -13.19 -8.12
N TRP A 20 4.52 -13.34 -7.25
CA TRP A 20 5.59 -14.31 -7.49
C TRP A 20 5.03 -15.74 -7.47
N PHE A 21 5.39 -16.57 -8.45
CA PHE A 21 5.19 -18.02 -8.40
C PHE A 21 6.42 -18.73 -7.88
N PHE A 22 7.60 -18.20 -8.15
CA PHE A 22 8.85 -18.73 -7.62
C PHE A 22 9.24 -17.98 -6.34
N GLY A 23 9.52 -18.71 -5.27
CA GLY A 23 9.85 -18.05 -4.02
C GLY A 23 11.32 -17.64 -3.89
N ARG A 24 12.21 -18.38 -4.55
CA ARG A 24 13.67 -18.23 -4.41
C ARG A 24 14.17 -16.86 -4.88
N ASP A 25 14.98 -16.23 -4.04
CA ASP A 25 15.74 -15.02 -4.36
C ASP A 25 16.89 -15.35 -5.32
N ASP A 26 16.93 -14.66 -6.47
CA ASP A 26 17.97 -14.82 -7.48
C ASP A 26 18.76 -13.53 -7.76
N ARG A 27 18.66 -12.50 -6.91
CA ARG A 27 19.27 -11.19 -7.19
C ARG A 27 20.77 -11.20 -7.42
N LEU A 28 21.50 -12.10 -6.77
CA LEU A 28 22.94 -12.24 -6.95
C LEU A 28 23.34 -12.73 -8.35
N ASN A 29 22.39 -13.22 -9.14
CA ASN A 29 22.58 -13.65 -10.51
C ASN A 29 22.06 -12.59 -11.52
N GLY A 30 21.80 -11.35 -11.09
CA GLY A 30 21.20 -10.30 -11.94
C GLY A 30 19.73 -10.55 -12.28
N ARG A 31 19.04 -11.36 -11.49
CA ARG A 31 17.62 -11.72 -11.61
C ARG A 31 16.81 -11.03 -10.50
N PRO A 32 15.48 -11.19 -10.44
CA PRO A 32 14.67 -10.47 -9.45
C PRO A 32 14.96 -10.92 -8.02
N SER A 33 14.90 -9.96 -7.09
CA SER A 33 14.68 -10.25 -5.68
C SER A 33 13.22 -10.61 -5.49
N ARG A 34 12.94 -11.90 -5.33
CA ARG A 34 11.60 -12.44 -5.07
C ARG A 34 11.30 -12.41 -3.57
N THR A 35 10.57 -13.40 -3.07
CA THR A 35 10.14 -13.52 -1.67
C THR A 35 11.12 -14.21 -0.72
N GLY A 36 12.17 -14.87 -1.23
CA GLY A 36 13.17 -15.59 -0.43
C GLY A 36 12.71 -16.94 0.13
N ILE A 37 11.41 -17.26 0.09
CA ILE A 37 10.90 -18.56 0.55
C ILE A 37 11.37 -19.68 -0.40
N PRO A 38 11.99 -20.79 0.09
CA PRO A 38 12.63 -21.78 -0.77
C PRO A 38 11.63 -22.81 -1.36
N ARG A 39 10.48 -22.35 -1.86
CA ARG A 39 9.45 -23.14 -2.55
C ARG A 39 8.73 -22.30 -3.61
N LYS A 40 7.90 -22.93 -4.43
CA LYS A 40 6.90 -22.21 -5.24
C LYS A 40 5.78 -21.67 -4.33
N HIS A 41 5.15 -20.59 -4.75
CA HIS A 41 3.93 -20.11 -4.10
C HIS A 41 2.75 -21.01 -4.43
N HIS A 42 1.85 -21.13 -3.47
CA HIS A 42 0.70 -22.03 -3.48
C HIS A 42 -0.60 -21.23 -3.38
N PRO A 43 -1.75 -21.71 -3.90
CA PRO A 43 -3.03 -20.99 -3.77
C PRO A 43 -3.39 -20.58 -2.34
N LEU A 44 -3.00 -21.39 -1.34
CA LEU A 44 -3.17 -21.10 0.09
C LEU A 44 -2.43 -19.84 0.56
N ASP A 45 -1.39 -19.40 -0.14
CA ASP A 45 -0.66 -18.17 0.17
C ASP A 45 -1.49 -16.91 -0.19
N TYR A 46 -2.45 -17.04 -1.10
CA TYR A 46 -3.39 -15.96 -1.45
C TYR A 46 -4.63 -16.01 -0.54
N GLU A 47 -5.12 -17.20 -0.20
CA GLU A 47 -6.29 -17.37 0.69
C GLU A 47 -6.06 -16.72 2.06
N ILE A 48 -4.84 -16.82 2.59
CA ILE A 48 -4.51 -16.27 3.91
C ILE A 48 -4.69 -14.75 3.97
N LEU A 49 -4.47 -14.03 2.87
CA LEU A 49 -4.65 -12.59 2.80
C LEU A 49 -6.12 -12.21 2.79
N ASN A 50 -6.94 -12.95 2.05
CA ASN A 50 -8.39 -12.78 2.10
C ASN A 50 -8.93 -12.98 3.53
N ASP A 51 -8.47 -14.03 4.20
CA ASP A 51 -8.93 -14.37 5.54
C ASP A 51 -8.42 -13.41 6.60
N LEU A 52 -7.19 -12.90 6.46
CA LEU A 52 -6.67 -11.80 7.27
C LEU A 52 -7.53 -10.54 7.09
N GLY A 53 -7.73 -10.11 5.84
CA GLY A 53 -8.52 -8.92 5.54
C GLY A 53 -9.94 -9.03 6.07
N LYS A 54 -10.58 -10.20 5.93
CA LYS A 54 -11.89 -10.47 6.53
C LYS A 54 -11.88 -10.40 8.05
N ALA A 55 -10.86 -10.96 8.71
CA ALA A 55 -10.78 -11.01 10.17
C ALA A 55 -10.53 -9.65 10.83
N ILE A 56 -9.93 -8.70 10.10
CA ILE A 56 -9.69 -7.33 10.54
C ILE A 56 -10.60 -6.30 9.86
N ASP A 57 -11.52 -6.77 9.01
CA ASP A 57 -12.45 -6.02 8.18
C ASP A 57 -11.79 -4.88 7.37
N GLN A 58 -10.76 -5.25 6.60
CA GLN A 58 -9.95 -4.36 5.77
C GLN A 58 -9.64 -5.02 4.42
N LYS A 59 -9.86 -4.27 3.33
CA LYS A 59 -9.28 -4.60 2.03
C LYS A 59 -7.79 -4.32 2.08
N ILE A 60 -6.99 -5.37 1.98
CA ILE A 60 -5.53 -5.29 1.99
C ILE A 60 -5.08 -4.77 0.63
N MET A 61 -4.27 -3.71 0.64
CA MET A 61 -3.62 -3.25 -0.57
C MET A 61 -2.51 -4.23 -0.93
N CYS A 62 -2.57 -4.79 -2.13
CA CYS A 62 -1.76 -5.89 -2.59
C CYS A 62 -1.02 -5.50 -3.87
N PRO A 63 0.11 -4.78 -3.78
CA PRO A 63 1.00 -4.57 -4.91
C PRO A 63 1.41 -5.90 -5.55
N ILE A 64 1.02 -6.09 -6.81
CA ILE A 64 1.24 -7.32 -7.57
C ILE A 64 2.28 -7.13 -8.68
N CYS A 65 3.13 -8.15 -8.85
CA CYS A 65 4.03 -8.33 -9.99
C CYS A 65 3.50 -9.37 -10.95
N LEU A 66 3.54 -9.08 -12.25
CA LEU A 66 2.84 -9.87 -13.27
C LEU A 66 3.73 -10.59 -14.28
N ALA A 67 5.06 -10.39 -14.29
CA ALA A 67 5.90 -11.06 -15.28
C ALA A 67 5.81 -12.59 -15.15
N GLU A 68 5.77 -13.14 -13.94
CA GLU A 68 5.61 -14.60 -13.77
C GLU A 68 4.20 -15.12 -14.08
N TRP A 69 3.25 -14.21 -14.33
CA TRP A 69 1.93 -14.53 -14.85
C TRP A 69 1.92 -14.57 -16.38
N ASP A 70 3.04 -14.40 -17.07
CA ASP A 70 3.08 -14.28 -18.54
C ASP A 70 2.86 -15.61 -19.29
N LYS A 71 1.67 -16.20 -19.17
CA LYS A 71 1.27 -17.46 -19.79
C LYS A 71 1.28 -17.43 -21.33
N ASP A 72 1.30 -16.25 -21.92
CA ASP A 72 1.28 -16.03 -23.37
C ASP A 72 2.65 -15.54 -23.90
N ASN A 73 3.67 -15.44 -23.03
CA ASN A 73 5.02 -14.95 -23.34
C ASN A 73 5.03 -13.55 -24.00
N ILE A 74 4.14 -12.66 -23.57
CA ILE A 74 4.02 -11.26 -23.99
C ILE A 74 5.35 -10.51 -23.81
N LEU A 75 6.14 -10.82 -22.79
CA LEU A 75 7.42 -10.16 -22.52
C LEU A 75 8.55 -10.60 -23.46
N ARG A 76 8.36 -11.68 -24.24
CA ARG A 76 9.37 -12.15 -25.21
C ARG A 76 9.59 -11.11 -26.31
N GLY A 77 10.86 -10.79 -26.56
CA GLY A 77 11.30 -9.77 -27.51
C GLY A 77 11.02 -8.33 -27.05
N LYS A 78 10.68 -8.11 -25.78
CA LYS A 78 10.48 -6.77 -25.21
C LYS A 78 11.71 -6.35 -24.41
N PRO A 79 12.58 -5.47 -24.94
CA PRO A 79 13.78 -5.04 -24.24
C PRO A 79 13.40 -4.31 -22.95
N GLY A 80 14.21 -4.52 -21.90
CA GLY A 80 14.10 -3.82 -20.63
C GLY A 80 13.05 -4.30 -19.62
N PHE A 81 12.39 -5.43 -19.88
CA PHE A 81 11.43 -6.05 -18.95
C PHE A 81 11.97 -7.26 -18.22
N THR A 82 12.86 -8.04 -18.84
CA THR A 82 13.29 -9.34 -18.31
C THR A 82 14.79 -9.52 -18.46
N TYR A 83 15.34 -10.48 -17.71
CA TYR A 83 16.74 -10.89 -17.80
C TYR A 83 17.03 -11.85 -18.97
N GLU A 84 16.00 -12.25 -19.73
CA GLU A 84 16.05 -13.18 -20.86
C GLU A 84 15.12 -12.66 -21.97
N PRO A 85 15.40 -11.48 -22.57
CA PRO A 85 14.44 -10.79 -23.44
C PRO A 85 14.00 -11.65 -24.64
N ASP A 86 14.94 -12.30 -25.34
CA ASP A 86 14.62 -13.10 -26.54
C ASP A 86 14.08 -14.50 -26.23
N THR A 87 14.42 -15.04 -25.06
CA THR A 87 14.12 -16.44 -24.69
C THR A 87 13.10 -16.55 -23.56
N TRP A 88 12.47 -15.44 -23.15
CA TRP A 88 11.47 -15.42 -22.10
C TRP A 88 10.38 -16.46 -22.37
N ASP A 89 10.24 -17.43 -21.48
CA ASP A 89 9.29 -18.53 -21.62
C ASP A 89 8.66 -18.90 -20.27
N CYS A 90 7.74 -18.06 -19.82
CA CYS A 90 6.98 -18.33 -18.61
C CYS A 90 5.91 -19.41 -18.84
N ALA A 91 5.35 -19.47 -20.04
CA ALA A 91 4.30 -20.43 -20.42
C ALA A 91 4.69 -21.91 -20.21
N SER A 92 5.97 -22.26 -20.36
CA SER A 92 6.45 -23.64 -20.16
C SER A 92 6.72 -24.01 -18.71
N VAL A 93 6.88 -23.02 -17.81
CA VAL A 93 7.27 -23.24 -16.41
C VAL A 93 6.15 -22.97 -15.41
N ILE A 94 5.12 -22.24 -15.83
CA ILE A 94 3.93 -21.97 -15.03
C ILE A 94 3.12 -23.25 -14.82
N ASP A 95 2.77 -23.53 -13.55
CA ASP A 95 1.84 -24.60 -13.21
C ASP A 95 0.41 -24.09 -13.40
N MET A 96 -0.13 -24.26 -14.61
CA MET A 96 -1.42 -23.69 -15.01
C MET A 96 -2.58 -24.01 -14.03
N PRO A 97 -2.79 -25.27 -13.59
CA PRO A 97 -3.80 -25.57 -12.57
C PRO A 97 -3.64 -24.80 -11.25
N SER A 98 -2.41 -24.61 -10.78
CA SER A 98 -2.13 -23.87 -9.55
C SER A 98 -2.33 -22.36 -9.76
N ALA A 99 -1.80 -21.81 -10.85
CA ALA A 99 -1.95 -20.41 -11.22
C ALA A 99 -3.42 -20.01 -11.41
N GLN A 100 -4.23 -20.87 -12.03
CA GLN A 100 -5.67 -20.67 -12.17
C GLN A 100 -6.38 -20.57 -10.81
N LYS A 101 -6.01 -21.41 -9.83
CA LYS A 101 -6.54 -21.32 -8.46
C LYS A 101 -6.09 -20.05 -7.75
N CYS A 102 -4.85 -19.61 -7.95
CA CYS A 102 -4.36 -18.33 -7.42
C CYS A 102 -5.18 -17.16 -8.00
N PHE A 103 -5.38 -17.14 -9.32
CA PHE A 103 -6.24 -16.17 -10.00
C PHE A 103 -7.65 -16.15 -9.41
N GLU A 104 -8.30 -17.32 -9.30
CA GLU A 104 -9.66 -17.44 -8.74
C GLU A 104 -9.73 -16.95 -7.30
N ASN A 105 -8.73 -17.26 -6.48
CA ASN A 105 -8.64 -16.81 -5.09
C ASN A 105 -8.54 -15.29 -4.97
N ILE A 106 -7.74 -14.66 -5.84
CA ILE A 106 -7.63 -13.20 -5.91
C ILE A 106 -8.96 -12.61 -6.41
N GLU A 107 -9.49 -13.09 -7.53
CA GLU A 107 -10.64 -12.51 -8.21
C GLU A 107 -11.91 -12.57 -7.35
N LYS A 108 -12.14 -13.71 -6.67
CA LYS A 108 -13.31 -13.90 -5.79
C LYS A 108 -13.20 -13.16 -4.45
N SER A 109 -12.01 -12.67 -4.08
CA SER A 109 -11.80 -12.05 -2.77
C SER A 109 -12.40 -10.65 -2.71
N ASP A 110 -13.18 -10.39 -1.66
CA ASP A 110 -13.66 -9.03 -1.34
C ASP A 110 -12.60 -8.19 -0.60
N TYR A 111 -11.54 -8.83 -0.11
CA TYR A 111 -10.55 -8.26 0.81
C TYR A 111 -9.13 -8.14 0.22
N ILE A 112 -8.91 -8.57 -1.01
CA ILE A 112 -7.68 -8.32 -1.77
C ILE A 112 -7.93 -7.17 -2.75
N GLU A 113 -7.23 -6.06 -2.55
CA GLU A 113 -7.26 -4.89 -3.44
C GLU A 113 -5.91 -4.77 -4.16
N LEU A 114 -5.87 -5.16 -5.43
CA LEU A 114 -4.63 -5.15 -6.20
C LEU A 114 -4.12 -3.73 -6.48
N ALA A 115 -2.80 -3.59 -6.44
CA ALA A 115 -2.07 -2.38 -6.81
C ALA A 115 -0.96 -2.70 -7.81
N ILE A 116 -0.56 -1.72 -8.63
CA ILE A 116 0.60 -1.90 -9.52
C ILE A 116 1.88 -1.95 -8.68
N HIS A 117 2.67 -3.01 -8.83
CA HIS A 117 4.02 -3.12 -8.26
C HIS A 117 5.14 -3.23 -9.29
N GLY A 118 4.78 -3.27 -10.57
CA GLY A 118 5.71 -3.50 -11.67
C GLY A 118 5.49 -4.86 -12.33
N ASN A 119 6.37 -5.17 -13.28
CA ASN A 119 6.35 -6.43 -13.99
C ASN A 119 7.28 -7.43 -13.30
N LEU A 120 8.53 -7.03 -13.03
CA LEU A 120 9.61 -7.94 -12.59
C LEU A 120 10.58 -7.30 -11.57
N HIS A 121 10.21 -6.17 -10.94
CA HIS A 121 11.00 -5.36 -9.99
C HIS A 121 12.25 -4.66 -10.57
N GLY A 122 12.86 -5.17 -11.64
CA GLY A 122 14.08 -4.61 -12.21
C GLY A 122 13.84 -3.76 -13.45
N ASN A 123 14.77 -2.83 -13.70
CA ASN A 123 14.98 -2.24 -15.02
C ASN A 123 16.16 -2.99 -15.69
N TYR A 124 15.95 -3.49 -16.90
CA TYR A 124 16.91 -4.28 -17.65
C TYR A 124 17.34 -3.53 -18.93
N ASP A 125 18.47 -3.92 -19.52
CA ASP A 125 18.85 -3.45 -20.86
C ASP A 125 18.31 -4.41 -21.95
N GLU A 126 18.63 -4.10 -23.20
CA GLU A 126 18.24 -4.90 -24.37
C GLU A 126 18.83 -6.32 -24.38
N ASN A 127 19.91 -6.56 -23.61
CA ASN A 127 20.58 -7.86 -23.50
C ASN A 127 20.16 -8.63 -22.25
N GLY A 128 19.18 -8.12 -21.49
CA GLY A 128 18.71 -8.73 -20.25
C GLY A 128 19.64 -8.50 -19.05
N ARG A 129 20.61 -7.59 -19.14
CA ARG A 129 21.42 -7.21 -17.98
C ARG A 129 20.62 -6.26 -17.11
N GLN A 130 20.55 -6.54 -15.82
CA GLN A 130 19.92 -5.64 -14.85
C GLN A 130 20.69 -4.31 -14.78
N ILE A 131 20.00 -3.21 -15.06
CA ILE A 131 20.48 -1.84 -14.89
C ILE A 131 20.28 -1.42 -13.43
N THR A 132 19.08 -1.60 -12.89
CA THR A 132 18.75 -1.27 -11.49
C THR A 132 17.67 -2.19 -10.95
N GLU A 133 17.62 -2.35 -9.63
CA GLU A 133 16.55 -3.05 -8.90
C GLU A 133 15.29 -2.19 -8.76
N MET A 134 15.23 -0.99 -9.35
CA MET A 134 14.08 -0.09 -9.25
C MET A 134 13.46 0.11 -10.63
N GLU A 135 12.43 -0.68 -10.97
CA GLU A 135 11.85 -0.81 -12.32
C GLU A 135 11.52 0.50 -13.05
N TYR A 136 11.05 1.52 -12.33
CA TYR A 136 10.61 2.82 -12.89
C TYR A 136 11.71 3.89 -12.93
N PHE A 137 12.94 3.50 -12.62
CA PHE A 137 14.07 4.40 -12.50
C PHE A 137 15.24 3.91 -13.36
N GLU A 138 16.13 4.84 -13.67
CA GLU A 138 17.32 4.60 -14.48
C GLU A 138 18.48 5.45 -13.98
N TYR A 139 19.71 5.11 -14.37
CA TYR A 139 20.85 5.95 -14.04
C TYR A 139 20.86 7.20 -14.91
N LYS A 140 20.97 8.37 -14.29
CA LYS A 140 21.18 9.62 -15.01
C LYS A 140 22.53 9.54 -15.74
N ASN A 141 22.53 9.85 -17.04
CA ASN A 141 23.68 9.76 -17.96
C ASN A 141 25.05 9.99 -17.30
N GLY A 142 25.86 8.93 -17.24
CA GLY A 142 27.22 8.96 -16.70
C GLY A 142 27.35 9.09 -15.17
N SER A 143 26.24 9.07 -14.45
CA SER A 143 26.19 9.20 -12.99
C SER A 143 25.73 7.92 -12.29
N LYS A 144 26.04 7.79 -11.00
CA LYS A 144 25.49 6.74 -10.13
C LYS A 144 24.13 7.11 -9.51
N LEU A 145 23.61 8.30 -9.83
CA LEU A 145 22.34 8.77 -9.30
C LEU A 145 21.21 8.28 -10.21
N LEU A 146 20.13 7.82 -9.59
CA LEU A 146 18.92 7.43 -10.30
C LEU A 146 18.11 8.66 -10.70
N THR A 147 17.37 8.57 -11.80
CA THR A 147 16.30 9.47 -12.21
C THR A 147 15.08 8.63 -12.56
N THR A 148 13.90 9.23 -12.53
CA THR A 148 12.69 8.61 -13.07
C THR A 148 12.85 8.44 -14.58
N GLN A 149 12.38 7.32 -15.12
CA GLN A 149 12.29 7.11 -16.58
C GLN A 149 11.41 8.17 -17.24
N SER A 150 11.48 8.28 -18.57
CA SER A 150 10.59 9.17 -19.30
C SER A 150 9.11 8.75 -19.15
N GLU A 151 8.20 9.70 -19.32
CA GLU A 151 6.76 9.41 -19.21
C GLU A 151 6.32 8.34 -20.22
N ASP A 152 6.86 8.35 -21.45
CA ASP A 152 6.54 7.39 -22.50
C ASP A 152 7.02 5.96 -22.17
N GLU A 153 8.21 5.82 -21.59
CA GLU A 153 8.72 4.51 -21.14
C GLU A 153 7.88 3.94 -20.00
N ILE A 154 7.47 4.80 -19.06
CA ILE A 154 6.61 4.38 -17.94
C ILE A 154 5.23 3.99 -18.46
N LEU A 155 4.65 4.76 -19.38
CA LEU A 155 3.38 4.41 -20.03
C LEU A 155 3.49 3.06 -20.75
N TYR A 156 4.56 2.83 -21.49
CA TYR A 156 4.79 1.54 -22.15
C TYR A 156 4.86 0.38 -21.15
N ARG A 157 5.56 0.55 -20.02
CA ARG A 157 5.60 -0.46 -18.95
C ARG A 157 4.23 -0.74 -18.33
N LEU A 158 3.43 0.30 -18.12
CA LEU A 158 2.07 0.17 -17.59
C LEU A 158 1.11 -0.48 -18.59
N ASP A 159 1.27 -0.21 -19.89
CA ASP A 159 0.52 -0.88 -20.96
C ASP A 159 0.84 -2.38 -21.00
N ILE A 160 2.11 -2.77 -20.85
CA ILE A 160 2.51 -4.17 -20.75
C ILE A 160 1.96 -4.82 -19.49
N PHE A 161 2.05 -4.17 -18.34
CA PHE A 161 1.44 -4.64 -17.11
C PHE A 161 -0.06 -4.90 -17.30
N LYS A 162 -0.78 -3.97 -17.95
CA LYS A 162 -2.21 -4.10 -18.24
C LYS A 162 -2.49 -5.23 -19.24
N GLN A 163 -1.63 -5.47 -20.22
CA GLN A 163 -1.76 -6.61 -21.14
C GLN A 163 -1.64 -7.94 -20.38
N LEU A 164 -0.66 -8.08 -19.49
CA LEU A 164 -0.50 -9.26 -18.62
C LEU A 164 -1.71 -9.43 -17.69
N TYR A 165 -2.19 -8.33 -17.09
CA TYR A 165 -3.37 -8.34 -16.23
C TYR A 165 -4.62 -8.84 -16.98
N ASN A 166 -4.86 -8.29 -18.18
CA ASN A 166 -6.01 -8.65 -18.99
C ASN A 166 -5.93 -10.06 -19.57
N SER A 167 -4.73 -10.61 -19.79
CA SER A 167 -4.57 -11.96 -20.36
C SER A 167 -5.11 -13.06 -19.44
N TRP A 168 -5.18 -12.79 -18.13
CA TRP A 168 -5.82 -13.66 -17.13
C TRP A 168 -7.30 -13.37 -16.93
N GLY A 169 -7.83 -12.27 -17.47
CA GLY A 169 -9.22 -11.89 -17.29
C GLY A 169 -9.55 -11.34 -15.91
N PHE A 170 -8.58 -10.77 -15.19
CA PHE A 170 -8.87 -10.05 -13.96
C PHE A 170 -9.84 -8.90 -14.21
N THR A 171 -10.85 -8.74 -13.36
CA THR A 171 -11.87 -7.68 -13.52
C THR A 171 -11.79 -6.60 -12.46
N LYS A 172 -11.03 -6.82 -11.39
CA LYS A 172 -10.83 -5.82 -10.34
C LYS A 172 -10.19 -4.55 -10.91
N GLN A 173 -10.68 -3.40 -10.49
CA GLN A 173 -10.06 -2.13 -10.86
C GLN A 173 -8.78 -1.92 -10.04
N ILE A 174 -7.67 -1.62 -10.70
CA ILE A 174 -6.46 -1.15 -10.04
C ILE A 174 -6.46 0.37 -9.97
N ARG A 175 -6.45 0.91 -8.76
CA ARG A 175 -6.45 2.36 -8.48
C ARG A 175 -5.27 2.81 -7.63
N SER A 176 -4.34 1.90 -7.33
CA SER A 176 -3.23 2.14 -6.41
C SER A 176 -1.90 1.70 -7.02
N PHE A 177 -0.83 2.35 -6.57
CA PHE A 177 0.54 2.07 -6.98
C PHE A 177 1.47 1.97 -5.78
N CYS A 178 2.40 1.02 -5.82
CA CYS A 178 3.53 0.96 -4.93
C CYS A 178 4.80 0.68 -5.72
N ALA A 179 5.76 1.58 -5.68
CA ALA A 179 7.02 1.38 -6.40
C ALA A 179 7.80 0.19 -5.80
N PRO A 180 8.28 -0.76 -6.62
CA PRO A 180 9.17 -1.81 -6.15
C PRO A 180 10.46 -1.17 -5.64
N ASN A 181 10.96 -1.64 -4.50
CA ASN A 181 12.14 -1.11 -3.83
C ASN A 181 12.08 0.37 -3.38
N GLY A 182 10.90 0.99 -3.43
CA GLY A 182 10.65 2.34 -2.94
C GLY A 182 11.08 3.44 -3.92
N ILE A 183 11.34 4.64 -3.40
CA ILE A 183 11.76 5.81 -4.20
C ILE A 183 13.20 6.20 -3.80
N PRO A 184 14.10 6.49 -4.76
CA PRO A 184 15.43 7.01 -4.45
C PRO A 184 15.36 8.32 -3.68
N LYS A 185 16.11 8.40 -2.56
CA LYS A 185 16.00 9.49 -1.58
C LYS A 185 16.32 10.89 -2.12
N HIS A 186 17.11 10.98 -3.17
CA HIS A 186 17.58 12.26 -3.71
C HIS A 186 16.64 12.86 -4.76
N LEU A 187 15.58 12.12 -5.15
CA LEU A 187 14.60 12.63 -6.09
C LEU A 187 13.73 13.69 -5.45
N THR A 188 13.41 14.71 -6.22
CA THR A 188 12.50 15.79 -5.87
C THR A 188 11.09 15.49 -6.38
N ASN A 189 10.13 16.35 -6.03
CA ASN A 189 8.77 16.28 -6.59
C ASN A 189 8.77 16.40 -8.12
N GLU A 190 9.63 17.24 -8.68
CA GLU A 190 9.72 17.46 -10.13
C GLU A 190 10.25 16.22 -10.84
N ASP A 191 11.24 15.55 -10.24
CA ASP A 191 11.78 14.29 -10.78
C ASP A 191 10.72 13.18 -10.83
N LEU A 192 9.73 13.18 -9.92
CA LEU A 192 8.68 12.17 -9.86
C LEU A 192 7.44 12.49 -10.71
N LEU A 193 7.37 13.69 -11.28
CA LEU A 193 6.22 14.12 -12.07
C LEU A 193 5.95 13.24 -13.30
N PRO A 194 6.95 12.75 -14.06
CA PRO A 194 6.70 11.83 -15.18
C PRO A 194 6.00 10.54 -14.74
N LEU A 195 6.45 9.95 -13.63
CA LEU A 195 5.84 8.75 -13.05
C LEU A 195 4.41 9.03 -12.60
N ALA A 196 4.18 10.13 -11.87
CA ALA A 196 2.85 10.50 -11.40
C ALA A 196 1.84 10.71 -12.54
N LYS A 197 2.25 11.40 -13.62
CA LYS A 197 1.41 11.62 -14.81
C LYS A 197 1.06 10.31 -15.50
N ALA A 198 2.03 9.43 -15.70
CA ALA A 198 1.81 8.13 -16.32
C ALA A 198 0.86 7.24 -15.50
N LEU A 199 1.04 7.23 -14.17
CA LEU A 199 0.16 6.53 -13.24
C LEU A 199 -1.27 7.10 -13.26
N ARG A 200 -1.42 8.43 -13.26
CA ARG A 200 -2.72 9.09 -13.35
C ARG A 200 -3.47 8.75 -14.64
N LYS A 201 -2.77 8.72 -15.78
CA LYS A 201 -3.32 8.28 -17.07
C LYS A 201 -3.83 6.83 -17.03
N HIS A 202 -3.28 6.01 -16.14
CA HIS A 202 -3.72 4.62 -15.89
C HIS A 202 -4.78 4.49 -14.78
N GLY A 203 -5.34 5.61 -14.29
CA GLY A 203 -6.41 5.61 -13.31
C GLY A 203 -5.94 5.42 -11.86
N VAL A 204 -4.64 5.52 -11.60
CA VAL A 204 -4.10 5.50 -10.23
C VAL A 204 -4.51 6.77 -9.50
N LYS A 205 -5.04 6.59 -8.28
CA LYS A 205 -5.46 7.65 -7.37
C LYS A 205 -4.64 7.68 -6.08
N TYR A 206 -4.05 6.53 -5.72
CA TYR A 206 -3.31 6.38 -4.47
C TYR A 206 -1.91 5.82 -4.73
N TRP A 207 -0.91 6.41 -4.09
CA TRP A 207 0.47 5.97 -4.17
C TRP A 207 1.04 5.77 -2.77
N THR A 208 1.44 4.54 -2.47
CA THR A 208 2.20 4.25 -1.25
C THR A 208 3.64 3.92 -1.60
N SER A 209 4.62 4.46 -0.89
CA SER A 209 6.01 4.02 -1.06
C SER A 209 6.82 4.24 0.20
N ARG A 210 7.95 3.52 0.28
CA ARG A 210 8.95 3.75 1.32
C ARG A 210 9.74 5.01 0.97
N TRP A 211 9.72 6.00 1.87
CA TRP A 211 10.70 7.09 1.86
C TRP A 211 11.68 6.97 3.02
N LYS A 212 12.75 7.76 2.94
CA LYS A 212 13.57 8.08 4.11
C LYS A 212 13.54 9.61 4.31
N LYS A 213 12.48 10.09 4.97
CA LYS A 213 12.28 11.32 5.77
C LYS A 213 12.78 12.71 5.33
N THR A 214 13.58 12.91 4.28
CA THR A 214 14.28 14.22 4.12
C THR A 214 13.90 15.09 2.91
N VAL A 215 13.03 14.68 1.98
CA VAL A 215 12.94 15.40 0.68
C VAL A 215 11.52 15.79 0.22
N CYS A 216 10.44 15.18 0.69
CA CYS A 216 9.10 15.52 0.19
C CYS A 216 8.05 15.63 1.31
N ASP A 217 7.75 16.88 1.72
CA ASP A 217 6.56 17.22 2.51
C ASP A 217 5.24 17.12 1.70
N THR A 218 5.31 16.60 0.47
CA THR A 218 4.23 16.66 -0.50
C THR A 218 3.36 15.41 -0.44
N VAL A 219 2.08 15.65 -0.17
CA VAL A 219 1.03 14.62 -0.10
C VAL A 219 0.39 14.35 -1.46
N PHE A 220 0.69 15.14 -2.48
CA PHE A 220 0.04 15.04 -3.79
C PHE A 220 1.03 15.08 -4.95
N TYR A 221 0.97 14.10 -5.84
CA TYR A 221 1.74 14.07 -7.09
C TYR A 221 0.79 13.99 -8.25
N ASP A 222 0.71 15.06 -9.05
CA ASP A 222 -0.27 15.16 -10.14
C ASP A 222 -1.70 14.81 -9.69
N GLY A 223 -2.07 15.20 -8.46
CA GLY A 223 -3.37 14.90 -7.85
C GLY A 223 -3.57 13.48 -7.31
N ILE A 224 -2.58 12.59 -7.43
CA ILE A 224 -2.52 11.30 -6.73
C ILE A 224 -2.19 11.55 -5.27
N VAL A 225 -2.95 10.95 -4.34
CA VAL A 225 -2.64 11.01 -2.91
C VAL A 225 -1.47 10.09 -2.61
N TYR A 226 -0.41 10.68 -2.06
CA TYR A 226 0.78 9.96 -1.63
C TYR A 226 0.76 9.71 -0.12
N MET A 227 1.01 8.47 0.28
CA MET A 227 1.20 8.09 1.68
C MET A 227 2.54 7.40 1.88
N GLU A 228 3.28 7.84 2.90
CA GLU A 228 4.50 7.16 3.30
C GLU A 228 4.14 5.83 3.94
N LYS A 229 4.79 4.77 3.44
CA LYS A 229 4.70 3.44 3.99
C LYS A 229 5.71 3.29 5.12
N ASN A 230 5.22 3.08 6.34
CA ASN A 230 6.07 2.68 7.46
C ASN A 230 6.47 1.23 7.21
N VAL A 231 7.66 1.04 6.64
CA VAL A 231 8.13 -0.29 6.25
C VAL A 231 8.66 -1.06 7.44
N ASN A 232 7.95 -2.17 7.72
CA ASN A 232 8.37 -3.36 8.43
C ASN A 232 8.96 -3.25 9.84
N PHE A 233 9.11 -2.07 10.47
CA PHE A 233 9.91 -1.96 11.70
C PHE A 233 11.28 -2.66 11.57
N GLY A 234 11.87 -2.74 10.37
CA GLY A 234 13.08 -3.52 10.13
C GLY A 234 12.93 -5.05 9.97
N VAL A 235 11.71 -5.59 10.00
CA VAL A 235 11.42 -7.00 9.65
C VAL A 235 11.96 -7.30 8.24
N PRO A 236 12.78 -8.35 8.06
CA PRO A 236 13.28 -8.74 6.76
C PRO A 236 12.16 -9.08 5.77
N TRP A 237 12.36 -8.74 4.50
CA TRP A 237 11.39 -8.99 3.42
C TRP A 237 11.19 -10.50 3.16
N ASP A 238 12.20 -11.31 3.46
CA ASP A 238 12.24 -12.78 3.32
C ASP A 238 11.89 -13.54 4.60
N ALA A 239 11.46 -12.85 5.66
CA ALA A 239 11.09 -13.51 6.91
C ALA A 239 9.71 -14.18 6.78
N TYR A 240 9.69 -15.44 6.32
CA TYR A 240 8.56 -16.36 6.47
C TYR A 240 8.57 -17.03 7.84
N ASP A 241 7.47 -17.72 8.20
CA ASP A 241 7.23 -18.26 9.55
C ASP A 241 7.27 -17.17 10.64
N PHE A 242 7.00 -15.93 10.27
CA PHE A 242 7.16 -14.78 11.13
C PHE A 242 5.96 -14.60 12.07
N ASP A 243 6.24 -14.41 13.36
CA ASP A 243 5.24 -14.05 14.37
C ASP A 243 5.32 -12.54 14.68
N PRO A 244 4.24 -11.77 14.49
CA PRO A 244 4.22 -10.33 14.73
C PRO A 244 4.49 -9.93 16.19
N GLU A 245 4.45 -10.84 17.16
CA GLU A 245 4.90 -10.55 18.54
C GLU A 245 6.39 -10.16 18.61
N TYR A 246 7.21 -10.61 17.65
CA TYR A 246 8.64 -10.28 17.54
C TYR A 246 8.92 -9.02 16.73
N MET A 247 7.91 -8.35 16.16
CA MET A 247 8.09 -7.13 15.37
C MET A 247 8.84 -6.03 16.13
N LYS A 248 8.62 -5.94 17.44
CA LYS A 248 9.30 -4.99 18.34
C LYS A 248 10.82 -5.23 18.42
N ASP A 249 11.29 -6.45 18.13
CA ASP A 249 12.71 -6.80 18.23
C ASP A 249 13.49 -6.27 17.02
N PHE A 250 12.79 -5.92 15.95
CA PHE A 250 13.36 -5.27 14.77
C PHE A 250 13.24 -3.74 14.84
N ALA A 251 12.27 -3.23 15.62
CA ALA A 251 12.00 -1.82 15.77
C ALA A 251 13.22 -1.10 16.38
N LYS A 252 13.58 0.05 15.79
CA LYS A 252 14.62 0.93 16.33
C LYS A 252 14.01 1.89 17.34
N GLU A 253 14.84 2.44 18.21
CA GLU A 253 14.43 3.50 19.13
C GLU A 253 13.83 4.67 18.34
N GLY A 254 12.57 5.02 18.64
CA GLY A 254 11.79 6.03 17.92
C GLY A 254 10.91 5.50 16.78
N ASP A 255 10.93 4.20 16.50
CA ASP A 255 9.96 3.57 15.60
C ASP A 255 8.62 3.37 16.35
N GLU A 256 7.71 4.32 16.24
CA GLU A 256 6.34 4.18 16.73
C GLU A 256 5.41 3.69 15.59
N VAL A 257 4.42 2.84 15.91
CA VAL A 257 3.32 2.49 14.99
C VAL A 257 2.38 3.69 14.87
N ILE A 258 2.88 4.82 14.35
CA ILE A 258 2.08 5.99 14.05
C ILE A 258 2.30 6.30 12.58
N GLY A 259 1.42 5.77 11.74
CA GLY A 259 1.39 6.04 10.30
C GLY A 259 0.14 5.48 9.67
N ASP A 260 -0.15 5.95 8.45
CA ASP A 260 -1.36 5.55 7.72
C ASP A 260 -1.20 4.22 7.01
N VAL A 261 0.02 3.82 6.67
CA VAL A 261 0.26 2.59 5.93
C VAL A 261 1.34 1.77 6.61
N LEU A 262 0.97 0.56 7.07
CA LEU A 262 1.92 -0.46 7.48
C LEU A 262 2.30 -1.27 6.24
N GLY A 263 3.56 -1.14 5.83
CA GLY A 263 4.10 -1.93 4.73
C GLY A 263 4.75 -3.20 5.21
N MET A 264 4.25 -4.32 4.71
CA MET A 264 4.78 -5.67 4.91
C MET A 264 5.10 -6.33 3.58
N HIS A 265 5.96 -7.34 3.58
CA HIS A 265 6.18 -8.17 2.39
C HIS A 265 5.32 -9.43 2.53
N TRP A 266 4.82 -9.95 1.41
CA TRP A 266 3.96 -11.14 1.41
C TRP A 266 4.50 -12.33 2.23
N PRO A 267 5.81 -12.65 2.22
CA PRO A 267 6.36 -13.76 2.99
C PRO A 267 6.17 -13.63 4.49
N ASN A 268 6.06 -12.41 5.01
CA ASN A 268 5.84 -12.14 6.43
C ASN A 268 4.51 -12.71 6.97
N PHE A 269 3.60 -13.11 6.09
CA PHE A 269 2.32 -13.75 6.42
C PHE A 269 2.30 -15.26 6.10
N LEU A 270 3.36 -15.78 5.49
CA LEU A 270 3.40 -17.14 4.98
C LEU A 270 4.19 -18.05 5.89
N HIS A 271 3.79 -19.32 5.90
CA HIS A 271 4.54 -20.39 6.50
C HIS A 271 5.34 -21.16 5.42
N PHE A 272 6.47 -21.76 5.80
CA PHE A 272 7.26 -22.59 4.88
C PHE A 272 6.40 -23.70 4.24
N GLN A 273 5.60 -24.38 5.06
CA GLN A 273 4.52 -25.27 4.65
C GLN A 273 3.19 -24.52 4.48
N PRO A 274 2.61 -24.39 3.26
CA PRO A 274 1.41 -23.59 3.02
C PRO A 274 0.19 -23.96 3.88
N GLU A 275 0.01 -25.24 4.20
CA GLU A 275 -1.07 -25.75 5.06
C GLU A 275 -1.04 -25.17 6.49
N ASN A 276 0.09 -24.60 6.89
CA ASN A 276 0.28 -23.98 8.19
C ASN A 276 0.16 -22.45 8.15
N ASN A 277 -0.16 -21.82 7.01
CA ASN A 277 -0.34 -20.36 6.90
C ASN A 277 -1.33 -19.82 7.97
N TYR A 278 -2.36 -20.59 8.32
CA TYR A 278 -3.35 -20.24 9.35
C TYR A 278 -2.78 -20.09 10.77
N LYS A 279 -1.59 -20.65 11.05
CA LYS A 279 -0.88 -20.38 12.32
C LYS A 279 -0.40 -18.93 12.39
N ALA A 280 0.16 -18.41 11.29
CA ALA A 280 0.61 -17.02 11.21
C ALA A 280 -0.59 -16.03 11.27
N LEU A 281 -1.72 -16.39 10.66
CA LEU A 281 -2.95 -15.58 10.68
C LEU A 281 -3.39 -15.17 12.08
N GLY A 282 -3.42 -16.13 13.03
CA GLY A 282 -3.88 -15.86 14.39
C GLY A 282 -3.07 -14.77 15.09
N GLY A 283 -1.74 -14.78 14.92
CA GLY A 283 -0.84 -13.75 15.44
C GLY A 283 -1.12 -12.38 14.82
N TRP A 284 -1.27 -12.33 13.49
CA TRP A 284 -1.55 -11.09 12.76
C TRP A 284 -2.89 -10.47 13.13
N VAL A 285 -3.95 -11.27 13.24
CA VAL A 285 -5.28 -10.77 13.68
C VAL A 285 -5.20 -10.20 15.09
N LYS A 286 -4.51 -10.88 16.02
CA LYS A 286 -4.30 -10.39 17.38
C LYS A 286 -3.51 -9.06 17.38
N TYR A 287 -2.48 -8.96 16.55
CA TYR A 287 -1.69 -7.73 16.40
C TYR A 287 -2.56 -6.55 15.96
N PHE A 288 -3.32 -6.68 14.86
CA PHE A 288 -4.14 -5.58 14.35
C PHE A 288 -5.27 -5.17 15.28
N LYS A 289 -5.91 -6.14 15.97
CA LYS A 289 -6.88 -5.85 17.03
C LYS A 289 -6.27 -5.08 18.20
N LYS A 290 -5.00 -5.32 18.52
CA LYS A 290 -4.30 -4.49 19.52
C LYS A 290 -4.04 -3.08 19.01
N GLN A 291 -3.69 -2.92 17.73
CA GLN A 291 -3.49 -1.59 17.14
C GLN A 291 -4.79 -0.77 17.12
N SER A 292 -5.95 -1.39 16.88
CA SER A 292 -7.24 -0.68 16.88
C SER A 292 -7.63 -0.11 18.23
N GLU A 293 -7.08 -0.63 19.34
CA GLU A 293 -7.34 -0.13 20.70
C GLU A 293 -6.44 1.07 21.09
N ILE A 294 -5.54 1.52 20.21
CA ILE A 294 -4.65 2.65 20.49
C ILE A 294 -5.37 3.96 20.17
N PHE A 295 -5.49 4.86 21.16
CA PHE A 295 -6.07 6.18 20.94
C PHE A 295 -5.29 6.96 19.88
N GLY A 296 -5.98 7.34 18.81
CA GLY A 296 -5.38 8.02 17.66
C GLY A 296 -5.09 7.09 16.47
N LEU A 297 -5.38 5.80 16.57
CA LEU A 297 -5.39 4.86 15.45
C LEU A 297 -6.79 4.27 15.25
N MET A 298 -7.10 3.97 14.00
CA MET A 298 -8.22 3.10 13.60
C MET A 298 -7.78 2.26 12.41
N LEU A 299 -8.35 1.07 12.23
CA LEU A 299 -8.08 0.27 11.03
C LEU A 299 -8.86 0.86 9.84
N SER A 300 -8.20 1.04 8.70
CA SER A 300 -8.90 1.49 7.48
C SER A 300 -9.72 0.36 6.88
N LYS A 301 -10.80 0.71 6.18
CA LYS A 301 -11.57 -0.25 5.37
C LYS A 301 -10.89 -0.61 4.06
N ASP A 302 -10.21 0.35 3.46
CA ASP A 302 -9.44 0.22 2.24
C ASP A 302 -8.46 1.39 2.08
N ILE A 303 -7.70 1.40 0.98
CA ILE A 303 -6.72 2.44 0.70
C ILE A 303 -7.36 3.82 0.48
N GLU A 304 -8.58 3.88 -0.05
CA GLU A 304 -9.32 5.13 -0.23
C GLU A 304 -9.67 5.75 1.11
N PHE A 305 -10.25 4.97 2.02
CA PHE A 305 -10.54 5.38 3.38
C PHE A 305 -9.28 5.92 4.08
N SER A 306 -8.16 5.20 3.96
CA SER A 306 -6.88 5.62 4.55
C SER A 306 -6.38 6.94 3.95
N SER A 307 -6.44 7.08 2.62
CA SER A 307 -6.02 8.28 1.90
C SER A 307 -6.86 9.51 2.24
N ILE A 308 -8.19 9.36 2.32
CA ILE A 308 -9.10 10.45 2.70
C ILE A 308 -8.80 10.92 4.11
N GLN A 309 -8.71 9.99 5.06
CA GLN A 309 -8.41 10.35 6.44
C GLN A 309 -7.00 10.96 6.57
N HIS A 310 -6.01 10.48 5.82
CA HIS A 310 -4.67 11.06 5.77
C HIS A 310 -4.71 12.54 5.36
N VAL A 311 -5.44 12.89 4.30
CA VAL A 311 -5.59 14.28 3.84
C VAL A 311 -6.25 15.13 4.92
N TYR A 312 -7.36 14.69 5.49
CA TYR A 312 -8.03 15.44 6.56
C TYR A 312 -7.15 15.62 7.79
N ARG A 313 -6.47 14.56 8.26
CA ARG A 313 -5.58 14.64 9.42
C ARG A 313 -4.42 15.61 9.18
N ARG A 314 -3.85 15.61 7.96
CA ARG A 314 -2.67 16.43 7.65
C ARG A 314 -2.99 17.91 7.47
N PHE A 315 -4.16 18.22 6.92
CA PHE A 315 -4.50 19.57 6.48
C PHE A 315 -5.66 20.22 7.23
N SER A 316 -6.29 19.55 8.20
CA SER A 316 -7.31 20.19 9.05
C SER A 316 -6.69 20.74 10.32
N LYS A 317 -7.30 21.79 10.89
CA LYS A 317 -6.87 22.37 12.17
C LYS A 317 -7.92 22.13 13.25
N LEU A 318 -7.48 21.54 14.36
CA LEU A 318 -8.30 21.38 15.57
C LEU A 318 -8.04 22.54 16.52
N SER A 319 -9.10 23.26 16.89
CA SER A 319 -9.08 24.32 17.91
C SER A 319 -10.06 24.00 19.04
N PHE A 320 -9.73 24.45 20.26
CA PHE A 320 -10.49 24.12 21.46
C PHE A 320 -10.82 25.39 22.25
N SER A 321 -12.08 25.58 22.61
CA SER A 321 -12.55 26.64 23.51
C SER A 321 -13.64 26.13 24.44
N ASP A 322 -13.48 26.30 25.75
CA ASP A 322 -14.41 25.82 26.79
C ASP A 322 -14.96 24.40 26.54
N ASN A 323 -16.19 24.30 26.04
CA ASN A 323 -16.93 23.08 25.75
C ASN A 323 -17.11 22.84 24.22
N LYS A 324 -16.25 23.42 23.40
CA LYS A 324 -16.36 23.45 21.94
C LYS A 324 -15.05 23.03 21.27
N ILE A 325 -15.20 22.23 20.22
CA ILE A 325 -14.14 21.81 19.32
C ILE A 325 -14.47 22.39 17.94
N THR A 326 -13.54 23.13 17.34
CA THR A 326 -13.66 23.61 15.96
C THR A 326 -12.68 22.84 15.09
N ILE A 327 -13.17 22.32 13.98
CA ILE A 327 -12.41 21.60 12.96
C ILE A 327 -12.48 22.43 11.68
N ASP A 328 -11.38 23.05 11.31
CA ASP A 328 -11.24 23.83 10.07
C ASP A 328 -10.67 22.93 8.98
N LEU A 329 -11.47 22.70 7.95
CA LEU A 329 -11.21 21.85 6.78
C LEU A 329 -10.78 22.65 5.55
N THR A 330 -10.69 23.98 5.64
CA THR A 330 -10.44 24.87 4.49
C THR A 330 -9.21 24.45 3.69
N ASP A 331 -8.11 24.16 4.38
CA ASP A 331 -6.85 23.75 3.75
C ASP A 331 -6.94 22.36 3.12
N ALA A 332 -7.75 21.44 3.69
CA ALA A 332 -7.96 20.09 3.17
C ALA A 332 -8.83 20.10 1.90
N LEU A 333 -9.93 20.87 1.91
CA LEU A 333 -10.87 20.96 0.77
C LEU A 333 -10.28 21.67 -0.46
N ASN A 334 -9.25 22.49 -0.26
CA ASN A 334 -8.53 23.16 -1.36
C ASN A 334 -7.39 22.32 -1.96
N LYS A 335 -7.20 21.05 -1.53
CA LYS A 335 -6.14 20.20 -2.08
C LYS A 335 -6.49 19.68 -3.47
N PRO A 336 -5.49 19.46 -4.34
CA PRO A 336 -5.70 19.08 -5.73
C PRO A 336 -6.00 17.58 -5.87
N THR A 337 -7.05 17.08 -5.22
CA THR A 337 -7.47 15.67 -5.26
C THR A 337 -8.98 15.58 -5.46
N ASP A 338 -9.42 14.56 -6.20
CA ASP A 338 -10.83 14.19 -6.36
C ASP A 338 -11.26 13.10 -5.35
N CYS A 339 -10.38 12.68 -4.44
CA CYS A 339 -10.65 11.55 -3.55
C CYS A 339 -11.52 11.90 -2.34
N LEU A 340 -11.70 13.18 -1.99
CA LEU A 340 -12.45 13.57 -0.80
C LEU A 340 -13.95 13.34 -1.01
N ASN A 341 -14.57 12.59 -0.10
CA ASN A 341 -15.98 12.17 -0.20
C ASN A 341 -16.91 12.89 0.79
N GLY A 342 -16.44 13.95 1.45
CA GLY A 342 -17.22 14.68 2.45
C GLY A 342 -17.23 14.06 3.85
N GLN A 343 -16.46 12.99 4.08
CA GLN A 343 -16.45 12.26 5.35
C GLN A 343 -15.03 12.16 5.95
N PHE A 344 -14.95 12.31 7.27
CA PHE A 344 -13.72 12.08 8.04
C PHE A 344 -14.05 11.58 9.45
N TYR A 345 -13.03 11.20 10.20
CA TYR A 345 -13.20 10.58 11.51
C TYR A 345 -12.45 11.35 12.59
N ILE A 346 -13.01 11.35 13.80
CA ILE A 346 -12.36 11.84 15.01
C ILE A 346 -12.46 10.79 16.13
N SER A 347 -11.42 10.67 16.95
CA SER A 347 -11.45 9.85 18.16
C SER A 347 -11.53 10.76 19.38
N ILE A 348 -12.45 10.45 20.29
CA ILE A 348 -12.70 11.20 21.52
C ILE A 348 -12.58 10.25 22.72
N LYS A 349 -11.71 10.57 23.69
CA LYS A 349 -11.58 9.79 24.94
C LYS A 349 -12.90 9.74 25.70
N ASN A 350 -13.14 8.61 26.36
CA ASN A 350 -14.34 8.40 27.16
C ASN A 350 -14.47 9.48 28.24
N GLY A 351 -15.71 9.84 28.56
CA GLY A 351 -16.03 10.97 29.45
C GLY A 351 -16.23 12.32 28.76
N ILE A 352 -16.01 12.40 27.43
CA ILE A 352 -16.39 13.55 26.61
C ILE A 352 -17.44 13.07 25.61
N THR A 353 -18.63 13.67 25.64
CA THR A 353 -19.71 13.30 24.71
C THR A 353 -20.02 14.47 23.77
N PRO A 354 -19.93 14.30 22.44
CA PRO A 354 -20.43 15.31 21.52
C PRO A 354 -21.95 15.41 21.62
N VAL A 355 -22.47 16.63 21.78
CA VAL A 355 -23.89 16.93 22.03
C VAL A 355 -24.57 17.54 20.81
N SER A 356 -23.88 18.43 20.12
CA SER A 356 -24.37 19.10 18.93
C SER A 356 -23.23 19.37 17.96
N ILE A 357 -23.56 19.41 16.68
CA ILE A 357 -22.63 19.73 15.60
C ILE A 357 -23.23 20.80 14.70
N VAL A 358 -22.42 21.78 14.31
CA VAL A 358 -22.71 22.75 13.25
C VAL A 358 -21.77 22.45 12.09
N GLY A 359 -22.27 22.56 10.86
CA GLY A 359 -21.48 22.31 9.66
C GLY A 359 -21.39 20.84 9.26
N GLY A 360 -22.23 19.96 9.82
CA GLY A 360 -22.26 18.55 9.44
C GLY A 360 -23.14 17.68 10.33
N MET A 361 -22.92 16.36 10.22
CA MET A 361 -23.52 15.33 11.07
C MET A 361 -22.40 14.52 11.75
N ILE A 362 -22.65 14.08 12.97
CA ILE A 362 -21.75 13.21 13.75
C ILE A 362 -22.48 11.94 14.16
N GLU A 363 -21.85 10.78 13.95
CA GLU A 363 -22.38 9.51 14.40
C GLU A 363 -21.29 8.60 14.99
N PRO A 364 -21.61 7.79 16.02
CA PRO A 364 -20.71 6.75 16.50
C PRO A 364 -20.27 5.83 15.36
N TYR A 365 -18.98 5.56 15.28
CA TYR A 365 -18.41 4.62 14.31
C TYR A 365 -17.90 3.36 15.00
N GLU A 366 -16.99 3.51 15.97
CA GLU A 366 -16.43 2.39 16.74
C GLU A 366 -16.30 2.78 18.22
N THR A 367 -16.56 1.82 19.11
CA THR A 367 -16.42 2.02 20.56
C THR A 367 -15.30 1.14 21.09
N HIS A 368 -14.35 1.77 21.78
CA HIS A 368 -13.18 1.14 22.40
C HIS A 368 -13.24 1.34 23.92
N ASN A 369 -12.36 0.65 24.64
CA ASN A 369 -12.36 0.69 26.11
C ASN A 369 -12.08 2.10 26.66
N GLU A 370 -11.19 2.87 26.00
CA GLU A 370 -10.75 4.19 26.46
C GLU A 370 -11.29 5.37 25.64
N PHE A 371 -11.86 5.12 24.47
CA PHE A 371 -12.34 6.16 23.56
C PHE A 371 -13.43 5.66 22.63
N LYS A 372 -14.07 6.61 21.93
CA LYS A 372 -15.00 6.33 20.84
C LYS A 372 -14.55 7.09 19.60
N THR A 373 -14.56 6.41 18.46
CA THR A 373 -14.37 7.03 17.15
C THR A 373 -15.73 7.40 16.58
N TYR A 374 -15.83 8.61 16.05
CA TYR A 374 -17.03 9.15 15.42
C TYR A 374 -16.73 9.45 13.96
N LYS A 375 -17.71 9.17 13.10
CA LYS A 375 -17.71 9.62 11.71
C LYS A 375 -18.37 10.99 11.64
N ILE A 376 -17.74 11.90 10.90
CA ILE A 376 -18.24 13.23 10.59
C ILE A 376 -18.55 13.29 9.10
N THR A 377 -19.77 13.66 8.74
CA THR A 377 -20.13 14.05 7.37
C THR A 377 -20.30 15.56 7.36
N HIS A 378 -19.40 16.30 6.71
CA HIS A 378 -19.44 17.75 6.72
C HIS A 378 -20.25 18.32 5.56
N THR A 379 -20.84 19.48 5.78
CA THR A 379 -21.56 20.29 4.78
C THR A 379 -20.97 21.69 4.65
N SER A 380 -19.91 21.98 5.41
CA SER A 380 -19.14 23.23 5.38
C SER A 380 -17.67 22.96 5.68
N ASP A 381 -16.83 23.92 5.32
CA ASP A 381 -15.40 23.95 5.60
C ASP A 381 -15.08 24.09 7.09
N ILE A 382 -15.97 24.68 7.88
CA ILE A 382 -15.86 24.75 9.34
C ILE A 382 -16.89 23.81 9.98
N VAL A 383 -16.42 22.90 10.83
CA VAL A 383 -17.25 22.02 11.66
C VAL A 383 -17.06 22.38 13.12
N GLU A 384 -18.15 22.54 13.86
CA GLU A 384 -18.11 22.87 15.28
C GLU A 384 -18.85 21.83 16.10
N ILE A 385 -18.20 21.29 17.13
CA ILE A 385 -18.76 20.24 17.99
C ILE A 385 -18.81 20.78 19.42
N THR A 386 -20.00 20.79 20.02
CA THR A 386 -20.17 21.07 21.44
C THR A 386 -20.11 19.76 22.23
N THR A 387 -19.39 19.75 23.34
CA THR A 387 -19.20 18.57 24.18
C THR A 387 -19.77 18.76 25.59
N LYS A 388 -20.22 17.68 26.22
CA LYS A 388 -20.57 17.60 27.64
C LYS A 388 -19.60 16.72 28.41
#